data_AF-A0A916RUM1-F1
#
_entry.id   AF-A0A916RUM1-F1
#
_cell.length_a   1.000
_cell.length_b   1.000
_cell.length_c   1.000
_cell.angle_alpha   90.00
_cell.angle_beta   90.00
_cell.angle_gamma   90.00
#
_symmetry.space_group_name_H-M   'P 1'
#
loop_
_entity.id
_entity.type
_entity.pdbx_description
1 polymer ?
#
loop_
_entity_poly.entity_id
_entity_poly.type
_entity_poly.pdbx_seq_one_letter_code
_entity_poly.pdbx_strand_id
1 'polypeptide(L)'
;MKISLILMAVLLGGLMHLASAEECTALASHSGKEAIEYLQTVNGDARTRSCVFAAFQDIASLPPEQATPLLIKYLDYERPLTDSEKQGVFLTSDRGNLYPAVQALFNIGSLHRGAVEPLLITYLGEDHSGDEQGFKSGVYLLYVLRHTPAAIEDLKARWTKTTDPAVSQRLHAAAQALLKWCLPRETCEDAAK
;
A
#
# COMPACT_ATOMS: atom_id res chain seq x y z
N MET A 1 -11.58 50.57 30.23
CA MET A 1 -10.34 49.88 29.81
C MET A 1 -10.49 48.39 30.09
N LYS A 2 -10.93 47.61 29.10
CA LYS A 2 -11.06 46.14 29.16
C LYS A 2 -10.67 45.56 27.80
N ILE A 3 -9.40 45.70 27.42
CA ILE A 3 -8.84 45.09 26.21
C ILE A 3 -7.42 44.66 26.56
N SER A 4 -7.25 43.63 27.39
CA SER A 4 -5.90 43.11 27.69
C SER A 4 -5.91 41.73 28.34
N LEU A 5 -6.71 40.78 27.83
CA LEU A 5 -6.64 39.38 28.30
C LEU A 5 -6.93 38.32 27.23
N ILE A 6 -7.47 38.69 26.07
CA ILE A 6 -7.81 37.73 25.00
C ILE A 6 -6.59 37.42 24.10
N LEU A 7 -5.57 38.28 24.06
CA LEU A 7 -4.42 38.11 23.15
C LEU A 7 -3.39 37.06 23.62
N MET A 8 -3.37 36.68 24.91
CA MET A 8 -2.40 35.67 25.40
C MET A 8 -2.88 34.23 25.24
N ALA A 9 -4.19 33.98 25.09
CA ALA A 9 -4.71 32.63 24.93
C ALA A 9 -4.52 32.06 23.50
N VAL A 10 -4.32 32.92 22.50
CA VAL A 10 -4.14 32.50 21.10
C VAL A 10 -2.71 32.04 20.81
N LEU A 11 -1.71 32.51 21.59
CA LEU A 11 -0.30 32.15 21.39
C LEU A 11 0.10 30.81 22.02
N LEU A 12 -0.64 30.30 23.00
CA LEU A 12 -0.39 28.97 23.59
C LEU A 12 -1.10 27.82 22.85
N GLY A 13 -2.07 28.11 21.99
CA GLY A 13 -2.73 27.10 21.15
C GLY A 13 -1.93 26.66 19.92
N GLY A 14 -0.94 27.47 19.50
CA GLY A 14 -0.15 27.21 18.29
C GLY A 14 1.05 26.26 18.47
N LEU A 15 1.46 25.97 19.72
CA LEU A 15 2.69 25.22 19.99
C LEU A 15 2.51 23.69 20.00
N MET A 16 1.28 23.16 19.95
CA MET A 16 1.06 21.71 19.93
C MET A 16 1.04 21.08 18.53
N HIS A 17 1.11 21.88 17.45
CA HIS A 17 1.18 21.36 16.08
C HIS A 17 2.61 21.30 15.51
N LEU A 18 3.62 21.80 16.23
CA LEU A 18 5.01 21.81 15.77
C LEU A 18 5.82 20.60 16.25
N ALA A 19 5.39 19.90 17.31
CA ALA A 19 6.13 18.77 17.86
C ALA A 19 6.13 17.53 16.93
N SER A 20 5.13 17.37 16.07
CA SER A 20 5.09 16.26 15.10
C SER A 20 5.91 16.52 13.82
N ALA A 21 6.28 17.78 13.56
CA ALA A 21 7.05 18.16 12.36
C ALA A 21 8.55 17.95 12.55
N GLU A 22 9.04 17.91 13.79
CA GLU A 22 10.47 17.80 14.11
C GLU A 22 10.99 16.35 14.01
N GLU A 23 10.13 15.35 14.27
CA GLU A 23 10.52 13.92 14.35
C GLU A 23 10.80 13.26 12.98
N CYS A 24 10.22 13.77 11.90
CA CYS A 24 10.44 13.23 10.54
C CYS A 24 11.43 14.07 9.70
N THR A 25 12.14 15.02 10.31
CA THR A 25 13.01 15.98 9.59
C THR A 25 14.09 15.32 8.73
N ALA A 26 14.49 14.08 9.05
CA ALA A 26 15.39 13.27 8.22
C ALA A 26 14.81 12.87 6.85
N LEU A 27 13.48 12.94 6.67
CA LEU A 27 12.78 12.68 5.40
C LEU A 27 12.48 13.96 4.60
N ALA A 28 12.82 15.15 5.14
CA ALA A 28 12.56 16.42 4.45
C ALA A 28 13.45 16.62 3.19
N SER A 29 14.39 15.72 2.91
CA SER A 29 15.14 15.67 1.65
C SER A 29 14.47 14.69 0.68
N HIS A 30 13.87 15.26 -0.37
CA HIS A 30 12.92 14.64 -1.29
C HIS A 30 13.53 13.63 -2.28
N SER A 31 14.17 12.56 -1.84
CA SER A 31 14.53 11.46 -2.75
C SER A 31 13.88 10.15 -2.33
N GLY A 32 13.25 9.46 -3.29
CA GLY A 32 12.68 8.13 -3.03
C GLY A 32 13.73 7.10 -2.60
N LYS A 33 15.02 7.37 -2.82
CA LYS A 33 16.13 6.56 -2.29
C LYS A 33 16.27 6.74 -0.76
N GLU A 34 16.26 7.98 -0.27
CA GLU A 34 16.33 8.26 1.17
C GLU A 34 15.09 7.72 1.90
N ALA A 35 13.91 7.80 1.26
CA ALA A 35 12.70 7.18 1.79
C ALA A 35 12.82 5.65 1.94
N ILE A 36 13.44 4.98 0.98
CA ILE A 36 13.71 3.53 1.07
C ILE A 36 14.71 3.21 2.19
N GLU A 37 15.80 3.97 2.28
CA GLU A 37 16.81 3.80 3.34
C GLU A 37 16.18 4.03 4.73
N TYR A 38 15.27 4.99 4.84
CA TYR A 38 14.48 5.20 6.06
C TYR A 38 13.60 3.99 6.39
N LEU A 39 12.83 3.46 5.43
CA LEU A 39 11.96 2.30 5.66
C LEU A 39 12.73 1.04 6.09
N GLN A 40 14.00 0.93 5.72
CA GLN A 40 14.88 -0.17 6.12
C GLN A 40 15.46 -0.01 7.53
N THR A 41 15.51 1.21 8.05
CA THR A 41 16.16 1.53 9.34
C THR A 41 15.16 1.85 10.44
N VAL A 42 13.93 2.24 10.08
CA VAL A 42 12.88 2.55 11.03
C VAL A 42 12.43 1.29 11.78
N ASN A 43 12.48 1.37 13.10
CA ASN A 43 11.93 0.33 13.97
C ASN A 43 10.41 0.51 14.09
N GLY A 44 9.68 -0.58 14.34
CA GLY A 44 8.21 -0.64 14.45
C GLY A 44 7.56 0.16 15.61
N ASP A 45 8.13 1.28 16.01
CA ASP A 45 7.61 2.20 17.04
C ASP A 45 6.41 2.98 16.51
N ALA A 46 5.32 3.05 17.29
CA ALA A 46 4.12 3.80 16.93
C ALA A 46 4.40 5.28 16.62
N ARG A 47 5.40 5.88 17.28
CA ARG A 47 5.80 7.29 17.07
C ARG A 47 6.29 7.55 15.65
N THR A 48 6.86 6.55 14.99
CA THR A 48 7.40 6.70 13.63
C THR A 48 6.33 6.49 12.55
N ARG A 49 5.08 6.19 12.93
CA ARG A 49 3.96 5.94 11.99
C ARG A 49 3.78 7.06 10.97
N SER A 50 3.78 8.32 11.40
CA SER A 50 3.65 9.48 10.49
C SER A 50 4.80 9.54 9.50
N CYS A 51 6.03 9.29 9.94
CA CYS A 51 7.22 9.30 9.11
C CYS A 51 7.23 8.13 8.10
N VAL A 52 6.74 6.94 8.49
CA VAL A 52 6.55 5.82 7.56
C VAL A 52 5.60 6.22 6.43
N PHE A 53 4.46 6.83 6.74
CA PHE A 53 3.56 7.31 5.69
C PHE A 53 4.19 8.35 4.78
N ALA A 54 4.94 9.31 5.36
CA ALA A 54 5.65 10.32 4.59
C ALA A 54 6.65 9.68 3.61
N ALA A 55 7.44 8.69 4.06
CA ALA A 55 8.38 7.97 3.20
C ALA A 55 7.67 7.28 2.02
N PHE A 56 6.53 6.61 2.25
CA PHE A 56 5.76 6.03 1.15
C PHE A 56 5.16 7.08 0.20
N GLN A 57 4.78 8.25 0.70
CA GLN A 57 4.33 9.38 -0.13
C GLN A 57 5.49 9.93 -0.98
N ASP A 58 6.70 10.05 -0.42
CA ASP A 58 7.88 10.47 -1.17
C ASP A 58 8.23 9.49 -2.28
N ILE A 59 8.18 8.18 -2.03
CA ILE A 59 8.34 7.17 -3.09
C ILE A 59 7.24 7.31 -4.15
N ALA A 60 5.98 7.51 -3.74
CA ALA A 60 4.86 7.67 -4.65
C ALA A 60 4.89 8.98 -5.46
N SER A 61 5.67 9.97 -5.03
CA SER A 61 5.86 11.25 -5.74
C SER A 61 6.83 11.14 -6.92
N LEU A 62 7.60 10.05 -7.00
CA LEU A 62 8.42 9.74 -8.17
C LEU A 62 7.53 9.47 -9.40
N PRO A 63 8.08 9.55 -10.63
CA PRO A 63 7.37 9.09 -11.83
C PRO A 63 6.81 7.67 -11.64
N PRO A 64 5.58 7.36 -12.08
CA PRO A 64 4.92 6.07 -11.81
C PRO A 64 5.77 4.85 -12.17
N GLU A 65 6.54 4.93 -13.26
CA GLU A 65 7.43 3.87 -13.74
C GLU A 65 8.61 3.61 -12.80
N GLN A 66 9.00 4.61 -12.00
CA GLN A 66 10.03 4.51 -10.98
C GLN A 66 9.43 4.13 -9.62
N ALA A 67 8.30 4.73 -9.23
CA ALA A 67 7.65 4.50 -7.95
C ALA A 67 7.13 3.06 -7.80
N THR A 68 6.43 2.56 -8.82
CA THR A 68 5.74 1.26 -8.77
C THR A 68 6.65 0.08 -8.42
N PRO A 69 7.79 -0.16 -9.11
CA PRO A 69 8.65 -1.30 -8.77
C PRO A 69 9.32 -1.17 -7.40
N LEU A 70 9.41 0.05 -6.84
CA LEU A 70 9.90 0.26 -5.48
C LEU A 70 8.81 -0.12 -4.47
N LEU A 71 7.59 0.39 -4.66
CA LEU A 71 6.46 0.14 -3.76
C LEU A 71 6.02 -1.33 -3.73
N ILE A 72 6.10 -2.05 -4.86
CA ILE A 72 5.73 -3.48 -4.91
C ILE A 72 6.54 -4.32 -3.92
N LYS A 73 7.81 -3.96 -3.66
CA LYS A 73 8.69 -4.66 -2.71
C LYS A 73 8.26 -4.54 -1.24
N TYR A 74 7.27 -3.71 -0.96
CA TYR A 74 6.80 -3.39 0.38
C TYR A 74 5.30 -3.69 0.55
N LEU A 75 4.71 -4.54 -0.29
CA LEU A 75 3.29 -4.91 -0.20
C LEU A 75 2.93 -5.61 1.11
N ASP A 76 3.90 -6.20 1.78
CA ASP A 76 3.81 -6.85 3.09
C ASP A 76 4.10 -5.90 4.26
N TYR A 77 4.61 -4.69 3.98
CA TYR A 77 5.03 -3.76 5.00
C TYR A 77 3.83 -3.22 5.78
N GLU A 78 3.65 -3.73 6.99
CA GLU A 78 2.68 -3.25 7.96
C GLU A 78 3.24 -2.04 8.69
N ARG A 79 2.49 -0.94 8.73
CA ARG A 79 2.90 0.24 9.50
C ARG A 79 2.95 -0.08 11.00
N PRO A 80 3.73 0.68 11.79
CA PRO A 80 3.63 0.61 13.24
C PRO A 80 2.20 0.82 13.74
N LEU A 81 1.77 -0.08 14.64
CA LEU A 81 0.48 -0.01 15.31
C LEU A 81 0.55 0.91 16.53
N THR A 82 -0.49 1.70 16.74
CA THR A 82 -0.70 2.43 18.00
C THR A 82 -1.04 1.46 19.14
N ASP A 83 -0.93 1.92 20.38
CA ASP A 83 -1.26 1.08 21.55
C ASP A 83 -2.72 0.64 21.56
N SER A 84 -3.65 1.46 21.07
CA SER A 84 -5.05 1.09 20.90
C SER A 84 -5.24 0.02 19.83
N GLU A 85 -4.53 0.11 18.70
CA GLU A 85 -4.60 -0.89 17.63
C GLU A 85 -4.01 -2.24 18.07
N LYS A 86 -2.95 -2.23 18.88
CA LYS A 86 -2.41 -3.45 19.51
C LYS A 86 -3.42 -4.12 20.45
N GLN A 87 -4.33 -3.34 21.04
CA GLN A 87 -5.44 -3.82 21.86
C GLN A 87 -6.67 -4.22 21.02
N GLY A 88 -6.57 -4.23 19.69
CA GLY A 88 -7.65 -4.61 18.78
C GLY A 88 -8.63 -3.47 18.45
N VAL A 89 -8.35 -2.24 18.91
CA VAL A 89 -9.19 -1.07 18.63
C VAL A 89 -8.69 -0.42 17.33
N PHE A 90 -9.35 -0.77 16.24
CA PHE A 90 -9.12 -0.16 14.93
C PHE A 90 -10.26 0.81 14.60
N LEU A 91 -9.92 2.07 14.30
CA LEU A 91 -10.84 2.97 13.63
C LEU A 91 -11.13 2.44 12.23
N THR A 92 -12.39 2.48 11.79
CA THR A 92 -12.83 1.85 10.52
C THR A 92 -12.11 2.41 9.28
N SER A 93 -11.71 3.67 9.31
CA SER A 93 -10.94 4.33 8.25
C SER A 93 -9.50 3.84 8.10
N ASP A 94 -8.94 3.23 9.15
CA ASP A 94 -7.49 3.05 9.25
C ASP A 94 -7.00 1.67 8.80
N ARG A 95 -7.93 0.74 8.54
CA ARG A 95 -7.61 -0.61 8.05
C ARG A 95 -7.07 -0.61 6.62
N GLY A 96 -7.55 0.29 5.76
CA GLY A 96 -7.00 0.49 4.41
C GLY A 96 -5.59 1.11 4.45
N ASN A 97 -5.26 1.80 5.54
CA ASN A 97 -3.98 2.44 5.76
C ASN A 97 -2.99 1.53 6.52
N LEU A 98 -3.32 0.26 6.75
CA LEU A 98 -2.44 -0.64 7.50
C LEU A 98 -1.18 -1.04 6.71
N TYR A 99 -1.31 -1.10 5.37
CA TYR A 99 -0.23 -1.42 4.44
C TYR A 99 0.00 -0.22 3.53
N PRO A 100 0.92 0.70 3.89
CA PRO A 100 1.06 1.97 3.18
C PRO A 100 1.44 1.82 1.70
N ALA A 101 2.21 0.80 1.34
CA ALA A 101 2.56 0.50 -0.06
C ALA A 101 1.31 0.19 -0.90
N VAL A 102 0.34 -0.54 -0.34
CA VAL A 102 -0.94 -0.84 -1.01
C VAL A 102 -1.70 0.45 -1.30
N GLN A 103 -1.80 1.35 -0.31
CA GLN A 103 -2.46 2.63 -0.48
C GLN A 103 -1.75 3.53 -1.52
N ALA A 104 -0.41 3.58 -1.48
CA ALA A 104 0.39 4.33 -2.44
C ALA A 104 0.20 3.80 -3.87
N LEU A 105 0.29 2.49 -4.07
CA LEU A 105 0.06 1.85 -5.37
C LEU A 105 -1.39 1.99 -5.86
N PHE A 106 -2.37 1.94 -4.96
CA PHE A 106 -3.76 2.21 -5.33
C PHE A 106 -3.92 3.63 -5.87
N ASN A 107 -3.34 4.63 -5.20
CA ASN A 107 -3.39 6.02 -5.65
C ASN A 107 -2.73 6.18 -7.02
N ILE A 108 -1.53 5.61 -7.22
CA ILE A 108 -0.86 5.61 -8.54
C ILE A 108 -1.74 4.92 -9.58
N GLY A 109 -2.22 3.71 -9.30
CA GLY A 109 -3.01 2.90 -10.23
C GLY A 109 -4.38 3.50 -10.57
N SER A 110 -4.94 4.34 -9.69
CA SER A 110 -6.21 5.04 -9.95
C SER A 110 -6.11 6.05 -11.11
N LEU A 111 -4.92 6.60 -11.36
CA LEU A 111 -4.63 7.56 -12.44
C LEU A 111 -3.76 6.96 -13.55
N HIS A 112 -2.86 6.05 -13.19
CA HIS A 112 -1.81 5.46 -14.04
C HIS A 112 -1.83 3.94 -13.97
N ARG A 113 -3.02 3.36 -14.13
CA ARG A 113 -3.26 1.90 -14.08
C ARG A 113 -2.22 1.07 -14.84
N GLY A 114 -1.85 1.50 -16.04
CA GLY A 114 -0.89 0.81 -16.91
C GLY A 114 0.54 0.72 -16.34
N ALA A 115 0.89 1.57 -15.36
CA ALA A 115 2.17 1.49 -14.66
C ALA A 115 2.15 0.43 -13.54
N VAL A 116 0.99 0.15 -12.95
CA VAL A 116 0.85 -0.73 -11.76
C VAL A 116 0.50 -2.17 -12.12
N GLU A 117 -0.56 -2.36 -12.92
CA GLU A 117 -1.12 -3.70 -13.16
C GLU A 117 -0.14 -4.71 -13.74
N PRO A 118 0.67 -4.39 -14.78
CA PRO A 118 1.57 -5.38 -15.37
C PRO A 118 2.65 -5.86 -14.39
N LEU A 119 3.13 -4.95 -13.52
CA LEU A 119 4.11 -5.27 -12.50
C LEU A 119 3.47 -6.07 -11.36
N LEU A 120 2.23 -5.77 -11.01
CA LEU A 120 1.49 -6.53 -9.99
C LEU A 120 1.19 -7.96 -10.44
N ILE A 121 0.79 -8.17 -11.69
CA ILE A 121 0.60 -9.50 -12.27
C ILE A 121 1.92 -10.26 -12.33
N THR A 122 3.02 -9.57 -12.67
CA THR A 122 4.36 -10.16 -12.64
C THR A 122 4.71 -10.61 -11.22
N TYR A 123 4.57 -9.73 -10.23
CA TYR A 123 4.79 -10.02 -8.82
C TYR A 123 3.97 -11.24 -8.38
N LEU A 124 2.66 -11.31 -8.67
CA LEU A 124 1.81 -12.46 -8.30
C LEU A 124 2.24 -13.79 -8.93
N GLY A 125 3.04 -13.77 -10.00
CA GLY A 125 3.64 -14.96 -10.61
C GLY A 125 4.98 -15.38 -9.99
N GLU A 126 5.60 -14.55 -9.16
CA GLU A 126 6.85 -14.83 -8.44
C GLU A 126 6.64 -15.74 -7.23
N ASP A 127 7.73 -16.31 -6.70
CA ASP A 127 7.69 -17.14 -5.50
C ASP A 127 7.60 -16.27 -4.23
N HIS A 128 6.52 -16.44 -3.47
CA HIS A 128 6.25 -15.71 -2.22
C HIS A 128 6.40 -16.61 -0.99
N SER A 129 7.24 -17.64 -1.07
CA SER A 129 7.56 -18.51 0.06
C SER A 129 8.21 -17.68 1.18
N GLY A 130 7.41 -17.26 2.16
CA GLY A 130 7.81 -16.37 3.26
C GLY A 130 7.16 -14.99 3.24
N ASP A 131 6.39 -14.66 2.19
CA ASP A 131 5.68 -13.39 2.00
C ASP A 131 4.18 -13.62 1.68
N GLU A 132 3.46 -14.30 2.59
CA GLU A 132 2.02 -14.55 2.40
C GLU A 132 1.21 -13.24 2.42
N GLN A 133 1.66 -12.26 3.21
CA GLN A 133 0.96 -10.99 3.37
C GLN A 133 1.10 -10.11 2.13
N GLY A 134 2.29 -10.00 1.55
CA GLY A 134 2.52 -9.29 0.30
C GLY A 134 1.72 -9.88 -0.85
N PHE A 135 1.67 -11.22 -0.96
CA PHE A 135 0.78 -11.88 -1.92
C PHE A 135 -0.69 -11.48 -1.73
N LYS A 136 -1.22 -11.55 -0.51
CA LYS A 136 -2.61 -11.14 -0.19
C LYS A 136 -2.87 -9.67 -0.53
N SER A 137 -1.95 -8.79 -0.16
CA SER A 137 -1.96 -7.37 -0.47
C SER A 137 -1.98 -7.14 -1.98
N GLY A 138 -1.17 -7.88 -2.74
CA GLY A 138 -1.12 -7.78 -4.19
C GLY A 138 -2.41 -8.24 -4.88
N VAL A 139 -2.99 -9.37 -4.45
CA VAL A 139 -4.28 -9.83 -4.95
C VAL A 139 -5.38 -8.80 -4.62
N TYR A 140 -5.40 -8.28 -3.40
CA TYR A 140 -6.36 -7.24 -3.00
C TYR A 140 -6.22 -5.96 -3.84
N LEU A 141 -4.98 -5.51 -4.07
CA LEU A 141 -4.70 -4.35 -4.89
C LEU A 141 -5.20 -4.54 -6.33
N LEU A 142 -4.97 -5.72 -6.91
CA LEU A 142 -5.48 -6.04 -8.25
C LEU A 142 -7.02 -5.99 -8.29
N TYR A 143 -7.68 -6.50 -7.26
CA TYR A 143 -9.14 -6.41 -7.11
C TYR A 143 -9.66 -4.97 -7.01
N VAL A 144 -9.00 -4.07 -6.29
CA VAL A 144 -9.49 -2.69 -6.17
C VAL A 144 -9.16 -1.82 -7.38
N LEU A 145 -8.13 -2.17 -8.16
CA LEU A 145 -7.76 -1.47 -9.39
C LEU A 145 -8.58 -1.92 -10.61
N ARG A 146 -9.05 -3.18 -10.61
CA ARG A 146 -9.81 -3.82 -11.70
C ARG A 146 -11.14 -4.37 -11.23
N HIS A 147 -12.16 -4.25 -12.06
CA HIS A 147 -13.35 -5.10 -11.89
C HIS A 147 -12.97 -6.58 -11.98
N THR A 148 -13.53 -7.40 -11.09
CA THR A 148 -13.05 -8.76 -10.82
C THR A 148 -13.02 -9.71 -12.03
N PRO A 149 -13.99 -9.70 -12.98
CA PRO A 149 -13.87 -10.56 -14.16
C PRO A 149 -12.61 -10.23 -14.98
N ALA A 150 -12.32 -8.95 -15.21
CA ALA A 150 -11.17 -8.51 -16.00
C ALA A 150 -9.83 -8.85 -15.33
N ALA A 151 -9.74 -8.71 -14.00
CA ALA A 151 -8.55 -9.11 -13.26
C ALA A 151 -8.24 -10.61 -13.41
N ILE A 152 -9.27 -11.45 -13.37
CA ILE A 152 -9.14 -12.90 -13.54
C ILE A 152 -8.74 -13.24 -14.99
N GLU A 153 -9.34 -12.58 -15.98
CA GLU A 153 -8.98 -12.75 -17.39
C GLU A 153 -7.52 -12.37 -17.66
N ASP A 154 -7.03 -11.28 -17.07
CA ASP A 154 -5.63 -10.84 -17.23
C ASP A 154 -4.65 -11.87 -16.63
N LEU A 155 -4.94 -12.37 -15.42
CA LEU A 155 -4.16 -13.45 -14.80
C LEU A 155 -4.21 -14.72 -15.66
N LYS A 156 -5.37 -15.06 -16.23
CA LYS A 156 -5.55 -16.21 -17.12
C LYS A 156 -4.75 -16.10 -18.39
N ALA A 157 -4.84 -14.95 -19.04
CA ALA A 157 -4.05 -14.66 -20.22
C ALA A 157 -2.55 -14.79 -19.94
N ARG A 158 -2.09 -14.49 -18.71
CA ARG A 158 -0.69 -14.64 -18.33
C ARG A 158 -0.31 -16.10 -18.03
N TRP A 159 -1.12 -16.86 -17.29
CA TRP A 159 -0.78 -18.25 -16.94
C TRP A 159 -0.89 -19.20 -18.15
N THR A 160 -1.79 -18.93 -19.10
CA THR A 160 -1.90 -19.74 -20.32
C THR A 160 -0.73 -19.52 -21.28
N LYS A 161 -0.02 -18.39 -21.16
CA LYS A 161 1.13 -18.03 -22.01
C LYS A 161 2.48 -18.41 -21.41
N THR A 162 2.57 -18.65 -20.11
CA THR A 162 3.85 -19.04 -19.49
C THR A 162 4.15 -20.52 -19.72
N THR A 163 5.42 -20.84 -19.91
CA THR A 163 5.90 -22.23 -20.00
C THR A 163 6.36 -22.77 -18.65
N ASP A 164 6.48 -21.93 -17.63
CA ASP A 164 6.85 -22.32 -16.27
C ASP A 164 5.60 -22.77 -15.50
N PRO A 165 5.49 -24.07 -15.13
CA PRO A 165 4.33 -24.60 -14.41
C PRO A 165 4.14 -23.96 -13.03
N ALA A 166 5.22 -23.56 -12.36
CA ALA A 166 5.15 -22.96 -11.03
C ALA A 166 4.60 -21.53 -11.11
N VAL A 167 5.04 -20.75 -12.11
CA VAL A 167 4.44 -19.43 -12.40
C VAL A 167 2.96 -19.59 -12.76
N SER A 168 2.62 -20.56 -13.62
CA SER A 168 1.23 -20.82 -14.00
C SER A 168 0.37 -21.14 -12.78
N GLN A 169 0.85 -21.98 -11.87
CA GLN A 169 0.14 -22.37 -10.66
C GLN A 169 -0.10 -21.17 -9.72
N ARG A 170 0.90 -20.30 -9.54
CA ARG A 170 0.79 -19.12 -8.66
C ARG A 170 -0.18 -18.08 -9.20
N LEU A 171 -0.15 -17.82 -10.51
CA LEU A 171 -1.11 -16.94 -11.17
C LEU A 171 -2.53 -17.50 -11.11
N HIS A 172 -2.70 -18.82 -11.28
CA HIS A 172 -4.00 -19.47 -11.10
C HIS A 172 -4.48 -19.33 -9.64
N ALA A 173 -3.60 -19.53 -8.65
CA ALA A 173 -3.94 -19.33 -7.23
C ALA A 173 -4.37 -17.88 -6.93
N ALA A 174 -3.73 -16.88 -7.56
CA ALA A 174 -4.13 -15.49 -7.45
C ALA A 174 -5.55 -15.24 -8.02
N ALA A 175 -5.91 -15.84 -9.16
CA ALA A 175 -7.27 -15.74 -9.68
C ALA A 175 -8.29 -16.45 -8.79
N GLN A 176 -7.96 -17.62 -8.25
CA GLN A 176 -8.82 -18.30 -7.28
C GLN A 176 -9.04 -17.43 -6.04
N ALA A 177 -8.01 -16.73 -5.57
CA ALA A 177 -8.13 -15.80 -4.45
C ALA A 177 -9.04 -14.61 -4.75
N LEU A 178 -9.16 -14.16 -6.01
CA LEU A 178 -10.08 -13.09 -6.41
C LEU A 178 -11.55 -13.50 -6.38
N LEU A 179 -11.87 -14.80 -6.56
CA LEU A 179 -13.25 -15.30 -6.60
C LEU A 179 -14.05 -14.94 -5.34
N LYS A 180 -13.39 -14.83 -4.17
CA LYS A 180 -14.05 -14.46 -2.91
C LYS A 180 -14.68 -13.07 -2.92
N TRP A 181 -14.23 -12.19 -3.81
CA TRP A 181 -14.73 -10.82 -3.96
C TRP A 181 -15.47 -10.60 -5.28
N CYS A 182 -15.69 -11.65 -6.07
CA CYS A 182 -16.43 -11.51 -7.31
C CYS A 182 -17.94 -11.71 -7.12
N LEU A 183 -18.71 -10.75 -7.60
CA LEU A 183 -20.16 -10.84 -7.71
C LEU A 183 -20.61 -10.32 -9.09
N PRO A 184 -21.45 -11.06 -9.83
CA PRO A 184 -21.93 -12.42 -9.54
C PRO A 184 -20.80 -13.46 -9.72
N ARG A 185 -20.83 -14.50 -8.88
CA ARG A 185 -19.75 -15.49 -8.80
C ARG A 185 -19.57 -16.29 -10.10
N GLU A 186 -20.67 -16.66 -10.75
CA GLU A 186 -20.70 -17.45 -11.99
C GLU A 186 -19.85 -16.81 -13.09
N THR A 187 -19.95 -15.50 -13.29
CA THR A 187 -19.18 -14.77 -14.31
C THR A 187 -17.67 -14.86 -14.08
N CYS A 188 -17.22 -14.84 -12.83
CA CYS A 188 -15.80 -14.97 -12.52
C CYS A 188 -15.30 -16.40 -12.54
N GLU A 189 -16.13 -17.37 -12.19
CA GLU A 189 -15.80 -18.78 -12.36
C GLU A 189 -15.63 -19.09 -13.85
N ASP A 190 -16.47 -18.54 -14.72
CA ASP A 190 -16.31 -18.65 -16.17
C ASP A 190 -15.03 -17.97 -16.68
N ALA A 191 -14.71 -16.79 -16.17
CA ALA A 191 -13.44 -16.12 -16.48
C ALA A 191 -12.22 -16.96 -16.06
N ALA A 192 -12.32 -17.73 -14.97
CA ALA A 192 -11.24 -18.55 -14.41
C ALA A 192 -11.06 -19.92 -15.09
N LYS A 193 -12.03 -20.40 -15.88
CA LYS A 193 -11.97 -21.67 -16.64
C LYS A 193 -11.12 -21.56 -17.89
#